data_AF-E6QWI7-F1
#
_entry.id   AF-E6QWI7-F1
#
_cell.length_a   1.000
_cell.length_b   1.000
_cell.length_c   1.000
_cell.angle_alpha   90.00
_cell.angle_beta   90.00
_cell.angle_gamma   90.00
#
_symmetry.space_group_name_H-M   'P 1'
#
loop_
_entity.id
_entity.type
_entity.pdbx_description
1 polymer ?
#
loop_
_entity_poly.entity_id
_entity_poly.type
_entity_poly.pdbx_seq_one_letter_code
_entity_poly.pdbx_strand_id
1 'polypeptide(L)'
;MAQRTETDAWFAGSSFLISLLRRANRSNTEALHVFLGRMGVVIPELLPDPGTGVELLSASERQLLLDALWKLIKTDLADVSTHLEASGITRQGFVSKGEQMPDSFAEIYAQLPDNAKSHRKPVIRDPSQPRSRHEVMRMWRRLQRKLEMQQR
;
A
#
# COMPACT_ATOMS: atom_id res chain seq x y z
N MET A 1 0.28 -26.70 9.19
CA MET A 1 0.53 -25.26 9.00
C MET A 1 2.00 -25.12 8.66
N ALA A 2 2.34 -24.72 7.42
CA ALA A 2 3.74 -24.56 7.04
C ALA A 2 4.33 -23.36 7.80
N GLN A 3 5.42 -23.56 8.54
CA GLN A 3 6.15 -22.46 9.16
C GLN A 3 6.70 -21.58 8.03
N ARG A 4 6.30 -20.30 8.00
CA ARG A 4 6.90 -19.31 7.11
C ARG A 4 8.37 -19.19 7.47
N THR A 5 9.23 -19.24 6.46
CA THR A 5 10.64 -18.94 6.68
C THR A 5 10.80 -17.48 7.06
N GLU A 6 11.88 -17.13 7.75
CA GLU A 6 12.21 -15.74 8.09
C GLU A 6 12.22 -14.85 6.83
N THR A 7 12.74 -15.39 5.73
CA THR A 7 12.74 -14.76 4.41
C THR A 7 11.32 -14.47 3.90
N ASP A 8 10.40 -15.44 4.00
CA ASP A 8 9.01 -15.26 3.57
C ASP A 8 8.31 -14.16 4.38
N ALA A 9 8.55 -14.14 5.69
CA ALA A 9 8.01 -13.12 6.58
C ALA A 9 8.54 -11.73 6.21
N TRP A 10 9.84 -11.62 5.91
CA TRP A 10 10.47 -10.37 5.48
C TRP A 10 9.88 -9.84 4.16
N PHE A 11 9.70 -10.71 3.16
CA PHE A 11 9.08 -10.31 1.88
C PHE A 11 7.61 -9.93 2.06
N ALA A 12 6.86 -10.64 2.89
CA ALA A 12 5.47 -10.30 3.20
C ALA A 12 5.37 -8.92 3.87
N GLY A 13 6.22 -8.63 4.86
CA GLY A 13 6.31 -7.33 5.50
C GLY A 13 6.66 -6.20 4.52
N SER A 14 7.67 -6.43 3.68
CA SER A 14 8.09 -5.44 2.68
C SER A 14 6.99 -5.15 1.65
N SER A 15 6.31 -6.20 1.15
CA SER A 15 5.19 -6.07 0.22
C SER A 15 4.02 -5.29 0.81
N PHE A 16 3.71 -5.54 2.09
CA PHE A 16 2.71 -4.80 2.85
C PHE A 16 3.08 -3.31 2.98
N LEU A 17 4.30 -2.99 3.39
CA LEU A 17 4.75 -1.60 3.54
C LEU A 17 4.77 -0.84 2.19
N ILE A 18 5.17 -1.50 1.11
CA ILE A 18 5.08 -0.94 -0.25
C ILE A 18 3.62 -0.61 -0.61
N SER A 19 2.70 -1.51 -0.28
CA SER A 19 1.27 -1.33 -0.54
C SER A 19 0.69 -0.20 0.31
N LEU A 20 1.17 -0.02 1.55
CA LEU A 20 0.84 1.10 2.43
C LEU A 20 1.33 2.44 1.85
N LEU A 21 2.58 2.54 1.40
CA LEU A 21 3.15 3.74 0.78
C LEU A 21 2.39 4.13 -0.50
N ARG A 22 2.09 3.16 -1.36
CA ARG A 22 1.30 3.38 -2.58
C ARG A 22 -0.13 3.78 -2.28
N ARG A 23 -0.68 3.36 -1.14
CA ARG A 23 -1.99 3.82 -0.67
C ARG A 23 -1.89 5.26 -0.22
N ALA A 24 -0.92 5.62 0.62
CA ALA A 24 -0.70 7.00 1.05
C ALA A 24 -0.56 7.97 -0.13
N ASN A 25 0.14 7.56 -1.19
CA ASN A 25 0.24 8.34 -2.43
C ASN A 25 -1.09 8.49 -3.19
N ARG A 26 -1.99 7.49 -3.12
CA ARG A 26 -3.28 7.52 -3.84
C ARG A 26 -4.43 8.12 -3.04
N SER A 27 -4.44 7.90 -1.74
CA SER A 27 -5.51 8.33 -0.83
C SER A 27 -5.03 9.50 -0.01
N ASN A 28 -5.82 10.57 0.02
CA ASN A 28 -5.57 11.71 0.90
C ASN A 28 -6.01 11.43 2.35
N THR A 29 -5.69 10.23 2.85
CA THR A 29 -6.01 9.83 4.23
C THR A 29 -5.05 10.53 5.17
N GLU A 30 -5.51 11.61 5.77
CA GLU A 30 -4.73 12.47 6.66
C GLU A 30 -4.00 11.69 7.76
N ALA A 31 -4.69 10.77 8.45
CA ALA A 31 -4.07 9.93 9.48
C ALA A 31 -2.87 9.12 8.97
N LEU A 32 -2.95 8.59 7.74
CA LEU A 32 -1.84 7.83 7.14
C LEU A 32 -0.66 8.74 6.77
N HIS A 33 -0.94 9.98 6.34
CA HIS A 33 0.09 10.98 6.06
C HIS A 33 0.77 11.46 7.35
N VAL A 34 0.00 11.71 8.40
CA VAL A 34 0.52 12.07 9.73
C VAL A 34 1.40 10.95 10.29
N PHE A 35 0.95 9.69 10.19
CA PHE A 35 1.76 8.53 10.57
C PHE A 35 3.09 8.49 9.83
N LEU A 36 3.07 8.52 8.49
CA LEU A 36 4.30 8.45 7.69
C LEU A 36 5.22 9.67 7.92
N GLY A 37 4.65 10.85 8.10
CA GLY A 37 5.39 12.07 8.42
C GLY A 37 6.12 11.98 9.75
N ARG A 38 5.47 11.42 10.79
CA ARG A 38 6.10 11.18 12.10
C ARG A 38 7.25 10.18 12.03
N MET A 39 7.16 9.21 11.12
CA MET A 39 8.21 8.23 10.82
C MET A 39 9.36 8.83 9.99
N GLY A 40 9.33 10.14 9.65
CA GLY A 40 10.32 10.78 8.77
C GLY A 40 10.26 10.30 7.32
N VAL A 41 9.14 9.69 6.93
CA VAL A 41 8.91 9.14 5.59
C VAL A 41 8.21 10.18 4.74
N VAL A 42 8.86 10.55 3.64
CA VAL A 42 8.24 11.36 2.60
C VAL A 42 7.48 10.41 1.69
N ILE A 43 6.19 10.69 1.46
CA ILE A 43 5.36 9.88 0.59
C ILE A 43 5.88 10.04 -0.84
N PRO A 44 6.23 8.94 -1.54
CA PRO A 44 6.76 9.03 -2.88
C PRO A 44 5.65 9.48 -3.83
N GLU A 45 5.90 10.56 -4.58
CA GLU A 45 5.02 11.01 -5.66
C GLU A 45 5.10 10.03 -6.83
N LEU A 46 4.21 9.04 -6.82
CA LEU A 46 4.13 8.03 -7.87
C LEU A 46 2.95 8.33 -8.78
N LEU A 47 3.10 8.04 -10.07
CA LEU A 47 1.96 8.14 -10.98
C LEU A 47 0.85 7.18 -10.52
N PRO A 48 -0.43 7.64 -10.48
CA PRO A 48 -1.52 6.84 -9.95
C PRO A 48 -1.82 5.65 -10.86
N ASP A 49 -1.25 4.51 -10.53
CA ASP A 49 -1.45 3.26 -11.26
C ASP A 49 -1.69 2.08 -10.29
N PRO A 50 -2.97 1.73 -10.03
CA PRO A 50 -3.32 0.59 -9.20
C PRO A 50 -2.89 -0.74 -9.84
N GLY A 51 -1.99 -1.48 -9.18
CA GLY A 51 -1.72 -2.89 -9.51
C GLY A 51 -0.59 -3.12 -10.50
N THR A 52 0.24 -2.11 -10.76
CA THR A 52 1.52 -2.26 -11.45
C THR A 52 2.56 -2.71 -10.43
N GLY A 53 3.14 -3.89 -10.63
CA GLY A 53 4.16 -4.42 -9.72
C GLY A 53 5.37 -3.48 -9.65
N VAL A 54 6.19 -3.63 -8.61
CA VAL A 54 7.36 -2.77 -8.38
C VAL A 54 8.34 -2.86 -9.55
N GLU A 55 8.43 -4.02 -10.19
CA GLU A 55 9.24 -4.31 -11.36
C GLU A 55 8.86 -3.49 -12.60
N LEU A 56 7.61 -3.06 -12.69
CA LEU A 56 7.08 -2.28 -13.81
C LEU A 56 7.15 -0.76 -13.58
N LEU A 57 7.68 -0.31 -12.44
CA LEU A 57 7.96 1.09 -12.18
C LEU A 57 9.24 1.53 -12.91
N SER A 58 9.32 2.83 -13.25
CA SER A 58 10.57 3.42 -13.73
C SER A 58 11.68 3.31 -12.68
N ALA A 59 12.95 3.51 -13.09
CA ALA A 59 14.07 3.47 -12.15
C ALA A 59 13.94 4.56 -11.06
N SER A 60 13.51 5.76 -11.43
CA SER A 60 13.29 6.86 -10.48
C SER A 60 12.12 6.58 -9.53
N GLU A 61 11.01 6.04 -10.03
CA GLU A 61 9.86 5.64 -9.20
C GLU A 61 10.25 4.53 -8.21
N ARG A 62 11.08 3.56 -8.63
CA ARG A 62 11.62 2.52 -7.76
C ARG A 62 12.51 3.09 -6.67
N GLN A 63 13.42 4.00 -7.03
CA GLN A 63 14.31 4.63 -6.06
C GLN A 63 13.52 5.34 -4.96
N LEU A 64 12.56 6.20 -5.33
CA LEU A 64 11.71 6.91 -4.36
C LEU A 64 10.95 5.95 -3.44
N LEU A 65 10.38 4.89 -4.01
CA LEU A 65 9.63 3.90 -3.25
C LEU A 65 10.53 3.10 -2.29
N LEU A 66 11.71 2.68 -2.75
CA LEU A 66 12.65 1.90 -1.94
C LEU A 66 13.32 2.75 -0.86
N ASP A 67 13.58 4.02 -1.11
CA ASP A 67 14.10 4.96 -0.09
C ASP A 67 13.08 5.16 1.04
N ALA A 68 11.80 5.32 0.69
CA ALA A 68 10.71 5.41 1.66
C ALA A 68 10.51 4.09 2.43
N LEU A 69 10.58 2.94 1.73
CA LEU A 69 10.50 1.62 2.35
C LEU A 69 11.65 1.39 3.34
N TRP A 70 12.87 1.78 2.97
CA TRP A 70 14.05 1.58 3.80
C TRP A 70 13.93 2.30 5.15
N LYS A 71 13.40 3.52 5.14
CA LYS A 71 13.11 4.27 6.38
C LYS A 71 12.11 3.54 7.27
N LEU A 72 11.05 2.97 6.70
CA LEU A 72 10.06 2.19 7.45
C LEU A 72 10.68 0.92 8.05
N ILE A 73 11.46 0.18 7.27
CA ILE A 73 12.11 -1.07 7.73
C ILE A 73 13.13 -0.79 8.85
N LYS A 74 13.81 0.35 8.81
CA LYS A 74 14.77 0.74 9.85
C LYS A 74 14.15 1.18 11.17
N THR A 75 12.86 1.48 11.18
CA THR A 75 12.20 1.97 12.40
C THR A 75 11.81 0.81 13.29
N ASP A 76 11.98 0.98 14.61
CA ASP A 76 11.59 -0.05 15.57
C ASP A 76 10.06 -0.23 15.57
N LEU A 77 9.62 -1.47 15.80
CA LEU A 77 8.21 -1.83 15.83
C LEU A 77 7.48 -1.13 16.99
N ALA A 78 8.19 -0.85 18.09
CA ALA A 78 7.67 -0.06 19.22
C ALA A 78 7.38 1.40 18.81
N ASP A 79 8.25 2.01 18.03
CA ASP A 79 8.07 3.35 17.49
C ASP A 79 6.90 3.38 16.50
N VAL A 80 6.78 2.33 15.66
CA VAL A 80 5.63 2.17 14.75
C VAL A 80 4.31 2.18 15.52
N SER A 81 4.20 1.40 16.59
CA SER A 81 2.98 1.35 17.40
C SER A 81 2.63 2.72 17.98
N THR A 82 3.61 3.38 18.60
CA THR A 82 3.47 4.72 19.19
C THR A 82 3.00 5.76 18.17
N HIS A 83 3.59 5.73 16.97
CA HIS A 83 3.24 6.67 15.91
C HIS A 83 1.88 6.37 15.26
N LEU A 84 1.48 5.11 15.17
CA LEU A 84 0.16 4.74 14.67
C LEU A 84 -0.95 5.21 15.62
N GLU A 85 -0.84 4.95 16.92
CA GLU A 85 -1.81 5.42 17.92
C GLU A 85 -1.97 6.94 17.87
N ALA A 86 -0.84 7.65 17.88
CA ALA A 86 -0.84 9.11 17.91
C ALA A 86 -1.26 9.76 16.58
N SER A 87 -1.34 8.99 15.49
CA SER A 87 -1.87 9.44 14.19
C SER A 87 -3.41 9.31 14.08
N GLY A 88 -4.04 8.58 15.00
CA GLY A 88 -5.47 8.29 14.94
C GLY A 88 -5.87 7.37 13.78
N ILE A 89 -4.93 6.63 13.19
CA ILE A 89 -5.22 5.69 12.11
C ILE A 89 -6.06 4.53 12.63
N THR A 90 -7.05 4.13 11.83
CA THR A 90 -7.92 3.00 12.16
C THR A 90 -7.38 1.73 11.53
N ARG A 91 -7.89 0.57 11.96
CA ARG A 91 -7.60 -0.73 11.34
C ARG A 91 -7.75 -0.71 9.81
N GLN A 92 -8.82 -0.09 9.30
CA GLN A 92 -9.12 0.00 7.86
C GLN A 92 -8.24 1.03 7.13
N GLY A 93 -7.72 2.03 7.84
CA GLY A 93 -6.72 2.96 7.30
C GLY A 93 -5.37 2.26 7.13
N PHE A 94 -4.99 1.46 8.13
CA PHE A 94 -3.74 0.73 8.16
C PHE A 94 -3.72 -0.45 7.18
N VAL A 95 -4.77 -1.29 7.15
CA VAL A 95 -4.87 -2.44 6.24
C VAL A 95 -6.01 -2.27 5.25
N SER A 96 -5.68 -2.45 3.96
CA SER A 96 -6.68 -2.35 2.92
C SER A 96 -7.52 -3.62 2.87
N LYS A 97 -8.74 -3.50 2.35
CA LYS A 97 -9.62 -4.65 2.17
C LYS A 97 -8.97 -5.67 1.22
N GLY A 98 -8.81 -6.91 1.69
CA GLY A 98 -8.25 -8.02 0.92
C GLY A 98 -6.71 -8.03 0.85
N GLU A 99 -6.06 -7.09 1.55
CA GLU A 99 -4.62 -7.14 1.77
C GLU A 99 -4.29 -8.11 2.90
N GLN A 100 -3.22 -8.88 2.75
CA GLN A 100 -2.76 -9.79 3.78
C GLN A 100 -1.90 -9.03 4.79
N MET A 101 -2.31 -9.06 6.06
CA MET A 101 -1.53 -8.52 7.16
C MET A 101 -0.31 -9.43 7.45
N PRO A 102 0.91 -8.87 7.58
CA PRO A 102 2.05 -9.60 8.11
C PRO A 102 1.91 -9.86 9.61
N ASP A 103 2.33 -11.05 10.05
CA ASP A 103 2.19 -11.48 11.46
C ASP A 103 2.91 -10.54 12.44
N SER A 104 4.01 -9.91 12.00
CA SER A 104 4.76 -8.91 12.76
C SER A 104 3.96 -7.67 13.16
N PHE A 105 2.88 -7.34 12.45
CA PHE A 105 2.02 -6.19 12.75
C PHE A 105 0.70 -6.59 13.41
N ALA A 106 0.49 -7.88 13.71
CA ALA A 106 -0.78 -8.38 14.23
C ALA A 106 -1.15 -7.77 15.59
N GLU A 107 -0.18 -7.67 16.50
CA GLU A 107 -0.38 -7.10 17.85
C GLU A 107 -0.73 -5.61 17.77
N ILE A 108 0.04 -4.84 17.00
CA ILE A 108 -0.19 -3.41 16.77
C ILE A 108 -1.58 -3.18 16.17
N TYR A 109 -1.96 -3.98 15.17
CA TYR A 109 -3.27 -3.86 14.54
C TYR A 109 -4.44 -4.14 15.48
N ALA A 110 -4.26 -5.08 16.41
CA ALA A 110 -5.28 -5.38 17.41
C ALA A 110 -5.53 -4.18 18.34
N GLN A 111 -4.51 -3.34 18.58
CA GLN A 111 -4.62 -2.13 19.42
C GLN A 111 -5.27 -0.95 18.69
N LEU A 112 -5.29 -0.95 17.35
CA LEU A 112 -5.86 0.15 16.58
C LEU A 112 -7.40 0.23 16.71
N PRO A 113 -7.97 1.45 16.70
CA PRO A 113 -9.41 1.65 16.70
C PRO A 113 -10.10 0.95 15.52
N ASP A 114 -11.20 0.27 15.83
CA ASP A 114 -12.06 -0.36 14.83
C ASP A 114 -13.25 0.54 14.50
N ASN A 115 -13.11 1.36 13.47
CA ASN A 115 -14.17 2.24 12.97
C ASN A 115 -14.81 1.65 11.72
N ALA A 116 -15.11 0.35 11.72
CA ALA A 116 -15.76 -0.33 10.62
C ALA A 116 -17.11 0.34 10.29
N LYS A 117 -17.11 1.23 9.29
CA LYS A 117 -18.34 1.79 8.74
C LYS A 117 -19.04 0.72 7.90
N SER A 118 -20.33 0.51 8.14
CA SER A 118 -21.19 -0.37 7.34
C SER A 118 -21.04 -0.03 5.85
N HIS A 119 -20.54 -0.98 5.08
CA HIS A 119 -20.19 -0.75 3.68
C HIS A 119 -21.44 -0.65 2.79
N ARG A 120 -21.44 0.32 1.87
CA ARG A 120 -22.34 0.27 0.71
C ARG A 120 -22.03 -0.98 -0.11
N LYS A 121 -23.07 -1.76 -0.44
CA LYS A 121 -22.94 -2.95 -1.30
C LYS A 121 -22.21 -2.56 -2.60
N PRO A 122 -21.19 -3.33 -3.02
CA PRO A 122 -20.54 -3.08 -4.30
C PRO A 122 -21.59 -3.19 -5.41
N VAL A 123 -21.63 -2.19 -6.29
CA VAL A 123 -22.49 -2.23 -7.47
C VAL A 123 -21.94 -3.33 -8.37
N ILE A 124 -22.67 -4.45 -8.44
CA ILE A 124 -22.38 -5.53 -9.39
C ILE A 124 -22.61 -4.93 -10.78
N ARG A 125 -21.55 -4.82 -11.57
CA ARG A 125 -21.64 -4.33 -12.95
C ARG A 125 -22.05 -5.46 -13.87
N ASP A 126 -22.94 -5.14 -14.79
CA ASP A 126 -23.29 -6.01 -15.90
C ASP A 126 -22.08 -6.12 -16.86
N PRO A 127 -21.58 -7.33 -17.15
CA PRO A 127 -20.47 -7.53 -18.08
C PRO A 127 -20.78 -7.09 -19.52
N SER A 128 -22.05 -6.88 -19.87
CA SER A 128 -22.46 -6.31 -21.16
C SER A 128 -22.28 -4.80 -21.24
N GLN A 129 -22.06 -4.11 -20.12
CA GLN A 129 -21.86 -2.66 -20.13
C GLN A 129 -20.43 -2.28 -20.54
N PRO A 130 -20.28 -1.26 -21.40
CA PRO A 130 -18.98 -0.73 -21.76
C PRO A 130 -18.24 -0.18 -20.54
N ARG A 131 -16.93 -0.47 -20.47
CA ARG A 131 -16.06 0.02 -19.39
C ARG A 131 -15.98 1.54 -19.42
N SER A 132 -15.96 2.15 -18.24
CA SER A 132 -15.79 3.60 -18.13
C SER A 132 -14.46 4.05 -18.73
N ARG A 133 -14.42 5.23 -19.35
CA ARG A 133 -13.20 5.81 -19.95
C ARG A 133 -12.00 5.80 -19.00
N HIS A 134 -12.21 6.15 -17.73
CA HIS A 134 -11.15 6.13 -16.71
C HIS A 134 -10.54 4.74 -16.49
N GLU A 135 -11.35 3.70 -16.60
CA GLU A 135 -10.89 2.32 -16.45
C GLU A 135 -10.11 1.85 -17.67
N VAL A 136 -10.59 2.19 -18.87
CA VAL A 136 -9.88 1.92 -20.13
C VAL A 136 -8.53 2.62 -20.16
N MET A 137 -8.46 3.91 -19.80
CA MET A 137 -7.21 4.67 -19.74
C MET A 137 -6.21 4.07 -18.75
N ARG A 138 -6.68 3.54 -17.62
CA ARG A 138 -5.84 2.85 -16.63
C ARG A 138 -5.25 1.56 -17.21
N MET A 139 -6.08 0.75 -17.87
CA MET A 139 -5.63 -0.48 -18.53
C MET A 139 -4.61 -0.17 -19.65
N TRP A 140 -4.85 0.88 -20.43
CA TRP A 140 -3.92 1.32 -21.48
C TRP A 140 -2.56 1.74 -20.93
N ARG A 141 -2.52 2.58 -19.88
CA ARG A 141 -1.25 2.98 -19.23
C ARG A 141 -0.46 1.77 -18.71
N ARG A 142 -1.16 0.79 -18.13
CA ARG A 142 -0.54 -0.45 -17.66
C ARG A 142 0.08 -1.24 -18.82
N LEU A 143 -0.60 -1.32 -19.97
CA LEU A 143 -0.07 -1.98 -21.16
C LEU A 143 1.16 -1.25 -21.71
N GLN A 144 1.08 0.07 -21.82
CA GLN A 144 2.18 0.89 -22.34
C GLN A 144 3.47 0.68 -21.53
N ARG A 145 3.38 0.67 -20.20
CA ARG A 145 4.53 0.38 -19.32
C ARG A 145 5.12 -1.02 -19.52
N LYS A 146 4.28 -2.03 -19.75
CA LYS A 146 4.77 -3.39 -20.05
C LYS A 146 5.58 -3.41 -21.34
N LEU A 147 5.11 -2.69 -22.37
CA LEU A 147 5.80 -2.61 -23.66
C LEU A 147 7.13 -1.85 -23.54
N GLU A 148 7.14 -0.72 -22.81
CA GLU A 148 8.36 0.07 -22.56
C GLU A 148 9.43 -0.75 -21.80
N MET A 149 9.01 -1.61 -20.88
CA MET A 149 9.92 -2.49 -20.14
C MET A 149 10.49 -3.63 -21.00
N GLN A 150 9.79 -4.10 -22.03
CA GLN A 150 10.29 -5.13 -22.94
C GLN A 150 11.31 -4.62 -23.96
N GLN A 151 11.34 -3.30 -24.18
CA GLN A 151 12.26 -2.65 -25.13
C GLN A 151 13.57 -2.18 -24.49
N ARG A 152 13.72 -2.34 -23.17
CA ARG A 152 14.95 -2.07 -22.42
C ARG A 152 15.73 -3.36 -22.20
#